data_AF-A0A7V9CHS8-F1
#
_entry.id   AF-A0A7V9CHS8-F1
#
_cell.length_a   1.000
_cell.length_b   1.000
_cell.length_c   1.000
_cell.angle_alpha   90.00
_cell.angle_beta   90.00
_cell.angle_gamma   90.00
#
_symmetry.space_group_name_H-M   'P 1'
#
loop_
_entity.id
_entity.type
_entity.pdbx_description
1 polymer ?
#
loop_
_entity_poly.entity_id
_entity_poly.type
_entity_poly.pdbx_seq_one_letter_code
_entity_poly.pdbx_strand_id
1 'polypeptide(L)'
;MRKSIVLKALIAVSLAFVVAGCGSDGDDIDSGNAGPAGSDGPSRMVAAPQQPSGNAAAGQAVFRFATFGNERFWTDAVRLQQRMVAAGVTPLQALQLGLHVDSDRVSPAIKQQLATELAADPSGQRRRC
;
A
#
# COMPACT_ATOMS: atom_id res chain seq x y z
N MET A 1 3.27 17.85 -49.61
CA MET A 1 2.50 16.93 -50.49
C MET A 1 1.78 15.93 -49.58
N ARG A 2 0.64 16.22 -48.93
CA ARG A 2 -0.76 16.35 -49.41
C ARG A 2 -1.21 15.22 -50.34
N LYS A 3 -1.74 14.14 -49.77
CA LYS A 3 -2.81 13.35 -50.40
C LYS A 3 -3.90 13.09 -49.37
N SER A 4 -4.83 14.04 -49.31
CA SER A 4 -6.16 13.91 -48.74
C SER A 4 -7.03 13.16 -49.74
N ILE A 5 -7.67 12.05 -49.37
CA ILE A 5 -8.85 11.55 -50.07
C ILE A 5 -9.88 11.17 -49.01
N VAL A 6 -10.90 12.02 -48.95
CA VAL A 6 -12.14 11.86 -48.18
C VAL A 6 -13.04 10.98 -49.04
N LEU A 7 -13.54 9.86 -48.51
CA LEU A 7 -14.70 9.19 -49.10
C LEU A 7 -15.65 8.75 -47.99
N LYS A 8 -16.74 9.52 -47.87
CA LYS A 8 -17.93 9.20 -47.10
C LYS A 8 -18.71 8.12 -47.86
N ALA A 9 -19.09 7.04 -47.19
CA ALA A 9 -20.26 6.25 -47.56
C ALA A 9 -20.82 5.55 -46.32
N LEU A 10 -22.01 5.99 -45.92
CA LEU A 10 -22.96 5.28 -45.07
C LEU A 10 -23.21 3.87 -45.65
N ILE A 11 -23.38 2.84 -44.80
CA ILE A 11 -24.36 1.75 -44.99
C ILE A 11 -24.51 0.94 -43.68
N ALA A 12 -25.76 0.91 -43.23
CA ALA A 12 -26.53 -0.11 -42.51
C ALA A 12 -25.87 -1.07 -41.51
N VAL A 13 -26.34 -0.93 -40.26
CA VAL A 13 -26.95 -1.97 -39.42
C VAL A 13 -26.69 -3.42 -39.84
N SER A 14 -26.00 -4.17 -38.98
CA SER A 14 -26.19 -5.62 -38.86
C SER A 14 -26.01 -6.01 -37.40
N LEU A 15 -27.15 -6.19 -36.73
CA LEU A 15 -27.29 -6.83 -35.44
C LEU A 15 -26.98 -8.32 -35.62
N ALA A 16 -25.92 -8.82 -34.98
CA ALA A 16 -25.70 -10.25 -34.78
C ALA A 16 -25.40 -10.49 -33.30
N PHE A 17 -26.46 -10.80 -32.57
CA PHE A 17 -26.40 -11.25 -31.18
C PHE A 17 -26.19 -12.77 -31.22
N VAL A 18 -24.96 -13.24 -31.02
CA VAL A 18 -24.68 -14.69 -30.86
C VAL A 18 -24.52 -14.98 -29.38
N VAL A 19 -25.57 -15.57 -28.80
CA VAL A 19 -25.47 -16.33 -27.55
C VAL A 19 -25.13 -17.77 -27.93
N ALA A 20 -23.91 -18.19 -27.60
CA ALA A 20 -23.54 -19.60 -27.54
C ALA A 20 -23.03 -19.86 -26.12
N GLY A 21 -23.85 -20.55 -25.32
CA GLY A 21 -23.47 -21.08 -24.03
C GLY A 21 -22.86 -22.47 -24.14
N CYS A 22 -22.11 -22.81 -23.09
CA CYS A 22 -21.62 -24.12 -22.66
C CYS A 22 -20.52 -24.79 -23.50
N GLY A 23 -19.32 -24.83 -22.92
CA GLY A 23 -18.20 -25.65 -23.39
C GLY A 23 -17.05 -25.51 -22.41
N SER A 24 -16.97 -26.45 -21.48
CA SER A 24 -15.88 -26.60 -20.52
C SER A 24 -14.62 -27.03 -21.26
N ASP A 25 -13.60 -26.17 -21.29
CA ASP A 25 -12.24 -26.59 -21.61
C ASP A 25 -11.40 -26.40 -20.35
N GLY A 26 -10.89 -27.52 -19.85
CA GLY A 26 -10.10 -27.60 -18.64
C GLY A 26 -8.75 -26.95 -18.84
N ASP A 27 -8.49 -25.91 -18.05
CA ASP A 27 -7.15 -25.44 -17.79
C ASP A 27 -6.59 -26.25 -16.62
N ASP A 28 -5.80 -27.27 -16.95
CA ASP A 28 -4.87 -27.92 -16.01
C ASP A 28 -3.85 -26.88 -15.53
N ILE A 29 -4.17 -26.16 -14.44
CA ILE A 29 -3.14 -25.43 -13.69
C ILE A 29 -2.34 -26.48 -12.92
N ASP A 30 -1.23 -26.87 -13.53
CA ASP A 30 -0.11 -27.51 -12.86
C ASP A 30 0.19 -26.79 -11.55
N SER A 31 -0.14 -27.48 -10.44
CA SER A 31 0.25 -27.10 -9.08
C SER A 31 1.75 -27.36 -8.92
N GLY A 32 2.56 -26.58 -9.63
CA GLY A 32 4.00 -26.55 -9.55
C GLY A 32 4.49 -25.33 -8.77
N ASN A 33 4.63 -25.47 -7.45
CA ASN A 33 5.49 -24.64 -6.60
C ASN A 33 5.20 -23.12 -6.55
N ALA A 34 4.22 -22.73 -5.72
CA ALA A 34 4.11 -21.37 -5.20
C ALA A 34 4.77 -21.27 -3.80
N GLY A 35 6.10 -21.21 -3.77
CA GLY A 35 6.85 -20.61 -2.66
C GLY A 35 6.55 -19.10 -2.61
N PRO A 36 6.70 -18.42 -1.46
CA PRO A 36 5.91 -17.24 -1.13
C PRO A 36 6.24 -16.11 -2.12
N ALA A 37 5.27 -15.76 -2.97
CA ALA A 37 5.25 -14.47 -3.61
C ALA A 37 4.92 -13.44 -2.51
N GLY A 38 5.93 -13.15 -1.68
CA GLY A 38 6.00 -11.91 -0.93
C GLY A 38 5.97 -10.81 -1.97
N SER A 39 4.79 -10.22 -2.16
CA SER A 39 4.66 -9.06 -3.02
C SER A 39 5.40 -7.92 -2.35
N ASP A 40 6.65 -7.72 -2.75
CA ASP A 40 7.53 -6.66 -2.25
C ASP A 40 7.12 -5.27 -2.77
N GLY A 41 5.82 -4.98 -2.84
CA GLY A 41 5.28 -3.72 -3.31
C GLY A 41 3.75 -3.65 -3.11
N PRO A 42 3.11 -2.50 -3.33
CA PRO A 42 1.67 -2.38 -3.24
C PRO A 42 1.02 -3.24 -4.34
N SER A 43 0.61 -4.46 -3.97
CA SER A 43 -0.21 -5.30 -4.81
C SER A 43 -1.54 -4.62 -5.08
N ARG A 44 -1.96 -4.63 -6.35
CA ARG A 44 -3.34 -4.37 -6.76
C ARG A 44 -4.25 -5.20 -5.85
N MET A 45 -5.23 -4.57 -5.21
CA MET A 45 -6.27 -5.27 -4.44
C MET A 45 -6.95 -6.27 -5.37
N VAL A 46 -6.47 -7.51 -5.38
CA VAL A 46 -7.24 -8.66 -5.82
C VAL A 46 -8.43 -8.71 -4.87
N ALA A 47 -9.64 -8.93 -5.39
CA ALA A 47 -10.85 -9.02 -4.58
C ALA A 47 -10.55 -9.84 -3.32
N ALA A 48 -10.86 -9.27 -2.14
CA ALA A 48 -10.52 -9.89 -0.86
C ALA A 48 -10.98 -11.36 -0.90
N PRO A 49 -10.06 -12.33 -0.79
CA PRO A 49 -10.46 -13.73 -0.79
C PRO A 49 -11.48 -13.88 0.33
N GLN A 50 -12.66 -14.43 0.05
CA GLN A 50 -13.65 -14.70 1.09
C GLN A 50 -12.97 -15.60 2.12
N GLN A 51 -12.56 -15.02 3.26
CA GLN A 51 -11.85 -15.74 4.29
C GLN A 51 -12.87 -16.65 4.97
N PRO A 52 -12.77 -17.99 4.89
CA PRO A 52 -13.58 -18.85 5.75
C PRO A 52 -13.35 -18.44 7.20
N SER A 53 -14.32 -18.67 8.09
CA SER A 53 -14.19 -18.36 9.52
C SER A 53 -12.92 -19.03 10.06
N GLY A 54 -11.87 -18.22 10.25
CA GLY A 54 -10.54 -18.70 10.59
C GLY A 54 -10.47 -19.21 12.02
N ASN A 55 -9.50 -20.08 12.30
CA ASN A 55 -9.20 -20.50 13.66
C ASN A 55 -8.61 -19.30 14.44
N ALA A 56 -9.29 -18.85 15.49
CA ALA A 56 -8.88 -17.70 16.29
C ALA A 56 -7.48 -17.88 16.94
N ALA A 57 -7.13 -19.08 17.37
CA ALA A 57 -5.81 -19.36 17.94
C ALA A 57 -4.71 -19.25 16.87
N ALA A 58 -4.99 -19.70 15.64
CA ALA A 58 -4.07 -19.52 14.51
C ALA A 58 -3.97 -18.05 14.10
N GLY A 59 -5.08 -17.32 14.05
CA GLY A 59 -5.09 -15.88 13.79
C GLY A 59 -4.31 -15.08 14.83
N GLN A 60 -4.41 -15.44 16.11
CA GLN A 60 -3.60 -14.85 17.18
C GLN A 60 -2.10 -15.09 16.97
N ALA A 61 -1.70 -16.30 16.58
CA ALA A 61 -0.31 -16.61 16.30
C ALA A 61 0.23 -15.80 15.11
N VAL A 62 -0.53 -15.72 14.02
CA VAL A 62 -0.19 -14.90 12.84
C VAL A 62 -0.05 -13.43 13.24
N PHE A 63 -1.01 -12.87 13.96
CA PHE A 63 -0.94 -11.46 14.39
C PHE A 63 0.27 -11.16 15.28
N ARG A 64 0.69 -12.08 16.16
CA ARG A 64 1.81 -11.85 17.08
C ARG A 64 3.17 -12.08 16.45
N PHE A 65 3.29 -13.03 15.53
CA PHE A 65 4.60 -13.55 15.10
C PHE A 65 4.85 -13.43 13.60
N ALA A 66 3.81 -13.27 12.78
CA ALA A 66 4.04 -13.05 11.36
C ALA A 66 4.58 -11.64 11.13
N THR A 67 5.65 -11.55 10.37
CA THR A 67 6.08 -10.31 9.73
C THR A 67 5.06 -10.00 8.65
N PHE A 68 4.41 -8.83 8.73
CA PHE A 68 3.54 -8.29 7.69
C PHE A 68 4.38 -8.09 6.44
N GLY A 69 4.51 -9.12 5.60
CA GLY A 69 5.62 -9.39 4.65
C GLY A 69 6.02 -8.34 3.60
N ASN A 70 5.72 -7.06 3.79
CA ASN A 70 6.21 -5.92 3.04
C ASN A 70 7.23 -5.08 3.83
N GLU A 71 7.79 -5.54 4.96
CA GLU A 71 8.73 -4.73 5.74
C GLU A 71 10.00 -4.38 4.96
N ARG A 72 10.50 -5.34 4.16
CA ARG A 72 11.64 -5.11 3.25
C ARG A 72 11.31 -4.07 2.19
N PHE A 73 10.08 -4.04 1.69
CA PHE A 73 9.68 -2.99 0.75
C PHE A 73 9.81 -1.60 1.39
N TRP A 74 9.28 -1.41 2.61
CA TRP A 74 9.32 -0.10 3.27
C TRP A 74 10.72 0.31 3.76
N THR A 75 11.55 -0.65 4.18
CA THR A 75 12.86 -0.40 4.77
C THR A 75 14.01 -0.46 3.75
N ASP A 76 14.01 -1.46 2.87
CA ASP A 76 15.12 -1.72 1.95
C ASP A 76 14.89 -1.08 0.58
N ALA A 77 13.67 -1.19 0.02
CA ALA A 77 13.36 -0.65 -1.31
C ALA A 77 13.03 0.85 -1.26
N VAL A 78 12.02 1.24 -0.47
CA VAL A 78 11.61 2.65 -0.32
C VAL A 78 12.59 3.43 0.54
N ARG A 79 13.22 2.77 1.53
CA ARG A 79 14.16 3.40 2.47
C ARG A 79 13.55 4.61 3.18
N LEU A 80 12.31 4.45 3.63
CA LEU A 80 11.49 5.55 4.14
C LEU A 80 12.20 6.31 5.27
N GLN A 81 12.84 5.56 6.18
CA GLN A 81 13.58 6.11 7.32
C GLN A 81 14.72 7.02 6.85
N GLN A 82 15.50 6.59 5.86
CA GLN A 82 16.61 7.39 5.33
C GLN A 82 16.11 8.63 4.60
N ARG A 83 14.95 8.54 3.93
CA ARG A 83 14.33 9.69 3.25
C ARG A 83 13.83 10.73 4.23
N MET A 84 13.27 10.32 5.37
CA MET A 84 12.86 11.24 6.43
C MET A 84 14.06 11.99 7.03
N VAL A 85 15.17 11.28 7.27
CA VAL A 85 16.41 11.90 7.74
C VAL A 85 16.96 12.89 6.71
N ALA A 86 16.99 12.51 5.43
CA ALA A 86 17.45 13.40 4.36
C ALA A 86 16.56 14.64 4.17
N ALA A 87 15.25 14.51 4.39
CA ALA A 87 14.30 15.62 4.37
C ALA A 87 14.37 16.50 5.63
N GLY A 88 15.18 16.14 6.63
CA GLY A 88 15.33 16.90 7.87
C GLY A 88 14.08 16.90 8.74
N VAL A 89 13.27 15.83 8.68
CA VAL A 89 12.05 15.71 9.50
C VAL A 89 12.45 15.66 10.98
N THR A 90 11.98 16.63 11.75
CA THR A 90 12.21 16.71 13.20
C THR A 90 11.25 15.79 13.96
N PRO A 91 11.57 15.38 15.21
CA PRO A 91 10.66 14.57 16.02
C PRO A 91 9.28 15.22 16.26
N LEU A 92 9.22 16.55 16.36
CA LEU A 92 7.95 17.27 16.46
C LEU A 92 7.12 17.16 15.17
N GLN A 93 7.76 17.31 14.00
CA GLN A 93 7.09 17.12 12.71
C GLN A 93 6.65 15.67 12.50
N ALA A 94 7.43 14.69 12.94
CA ALA A 94 7.05 13.29 12.89
C ALA A 94 5.75 13.05 13.66
N LEU A 95 5.62 13.59 14.88
CA LEU A 95 4.39 13.52 15.66
C LEU A 95 3.20 14.21 14.97
N GLN A 96 3.42 15.38 14.35
CA GLN A 96 2.37 16.07 13.58
C GLN A 96 1.86 15.26 12.38
N LEU A 97 2.74 14.44 11.78
CA LEU A 97 2.39 13.52 10.69
C LEU A 97 1.74 12.21 11.20
N GLY A 98 1.55 12.05 12.51
CA GLY A 98 1.02 10.83 13.12
C GLY A 98 2.03 9.68 13.18
N LEU A 99 3.32 9.97 13.00
CA LEU A 99 4.38 8.96 13.10
C LEU A 99 4.74 8.72 14.56
N HIS A 100 5.05 7.47 14.88
CA HIS A 100 5.47 7.08 16.21
C HIS A 100 6.92 7.50 16.47
N VAL A 101 7.19 8.05 17.67
CA VAL A 101 8.53 8.45 18.09
C VAL A 101 8.86 7.72 19.40
N ASP A 102 9.93 6.92 19.36
CA ASP A 102 10.45 6.23 20.55
C ASP A 102 11.15 7.24 21.48
N SER A 103 10.53 7.53 22.62
CA SER A 103 11.04 8.50 23.58
C SER A 103 12.39 8.11 24.17
N ASP A 104 12.74 6.83 24.24
CA ASP A 104 14.00 6.38 24.85
C ASP A 104 15.20 6.59 23.93
N ARG A 105 14.95 6.68 22.62
CA ARG A 105 15.97 6.88 21.57
C ARG A 105 16.23 8.35 21.23
N VAL A 106 15.37 9.26 21.65
CA VAL A 106 15.55 10.70 21.44
C VAL A 106 16.60 11.26 22.41
N SER A 107 17.40 12.25 21.98
CA SER A 107 18.39 12.88 22.87
C SER A 107 17.72 13.65 24.02
N PRO A 108 18.34 13.75 25.22
CA PRO A 108 17.73 14.44 26.36
C PRO A 108 17.32 15.89 26.08
N ALA A 109 18.12 16.62 25.30
CA ALA A 109 17.82 18.00 24.92
C ALA A 109 16.54 18.10 24.06
N ILE A 110 16.39 17.21 23.07
CA ILE A 110 15.18 17.19 22.23
C ILE A 110 13.97 16.73 23.06
N LYS A 111 14.13 15.78 23.98
CA LYS A 111 13.03 15.38 24.88
C LYS A 111 12.51 16.56 25.70
N GLN A 112 13.41 17.38 26.26
CA GLN A 112 13.02 18.56 27.02
C GLN A 112 12.27 19.57 26.15
N GLN A 113 12.79 19.87 24.95
CA GLN A 113 12.11 20.75 24.01
C GLN A 113 10.72 20.24 23.65
N LEU A 114 10.62 18.94 23.33
CA LEU A 114 9.36 18.32 22.96
C LEU A 114 8.35 18.33 24.12
N ALA A 115 8.81 18.11 25.35
CA ALA A 115 7.97 18.20 26.54
C ALA A 115 7.45 19.63 26.76
N THR A 116 8.28 20.66 26.59
CA THR A 116 7.85 22.07 26.68
C THR A 116 6.81 22.41 25.61
N GLU A 117 7.02 21.96 24.38
CA GLU A 117 6.09 22.18 23.26
C GLU A 117 4.75 21.48 23.49
N LEU A 118 4.77 20.19 23.81
CA LEU A 118 3.56 19.39 24.01
C LEU A 118 2.79 19.76 25.29
N ALA A 119 3.48 20.29 26.31
CA ALA A 119 2.82 20.83 27.50
C ALA A 119 2.03 22.11 27.18
N ALA A 120 2.50 22.91 26.23
CA ALA A 120 1.79 24.12 25.79
C ALA A 120 0.67 23.80 24.78
N ASP A 121 0.91 22.84 23.88
CA ASP A 121 -0.08 22.36 22.91
C ASP A 121 0.10 20.86 22.61
N PRO A 122 -0.77 20.00 23.16
CA PRO A 122 -0.71 18.55 22.95
C PRO A 122 -0.94 18.12 21.49
N SER A 123 -1.55 18.97 20.67
CA SER A 123 -1.76 18.66 19.25
C SER A 123 -0.48 18.78 18.43
N GLY A 124 0.58 19.38 18.99
CA GLY A 124 1.79 19.74 18.27
C GLY A 124 1.57 20.81 17.20
N GLN A 125 0.34 21.31 17.01
CA GLN A 125 0.00 22.33 16.01
C GLN A 125 0.07 23.71 16.63
N ARG A 126 1.27 24.14 17.08
CA ARG A 126 1.45 25.54 17.44
C ARG A 126 1.04 26.38 16.24
N ARG A 127 -0.13 27.02 16.35
CA ARG A 127 -0.71 27.85 15.30
C ARG A 127 0.31 28.93 15.01
N ARG A 128 0.95 28.82 13.85
CA ARG A 128 1.74 29.91 13.29
C ARG A 128 0.71 30.96 12.90
N CYS A 129 0.63 32.03 13.70
CA CYS A 129 -0.01 33.26 13.28
C CYS A 129 0.83 33.91 12.17
#